data_AF-A0A4U1AL10-F1
#
_entry.id   AF-A0A4U1AL10-F1
#
_cell.length_a   1.000
_cell.length_b   1.000
_cell.length_c   1.000
_cell.angle_alpha   90.00
_cell.angle_beta   90.00
_cell.angle_gamma   90.00
#
_symmetry.space_group_name_H-M   'P 1'
#
loop_
_entity.id
_entity.type
_entity.pdbx_description
1 polymer ?
#
loop_
_entity_poly.entity_id
_entity_poly.type
_entity_poly.pdbx_seq_one_letter_code
_entity_poly.pdbx_strand_id
1 'polypeptide(L)'
;MSENTPVEPVEKTPLERSRDILSQIKEMQHYSISNIEKLTGFYLEIEDELKQKKIAEKIEDLLDKQHSFNDSVGELISSYENELNRLEEES
;
A
#
# COMPACT_ATOMS: atom_id res chain seq x y z
N MET A 1 15.82 -18.29 41.75
CA MET A 1 16.90 -17.85 40.86
C MET A 1 16.33 -17.88 39.46
N SER A 2 15.90 -16.72 38.96
CA SER A 2 15.32 -16.61 37.62
C SER A 2 16.47 -16.47 36.62
N GLU A 3 16.69 -17.48 35.79
CA GLU A 3 17.51 -17.33 34.58
C GLU A 3 16.65 -16.66 33.52
N ASN A 4 16.80 -15.34 33.41
CA ASN A 4 16.26 -14.57 32.30
C ASN A 4 17.38 -14.48 31.24
N THR A 5 17.48 -15.49 30.38
CA THR A 5 18.38 -15.43 29.22
C THR A 5 17.81 -14.39 28.25
N PRO A 6 18.55 -13.33 27.90
CA PRO A 6 18.12 -12.44 26.82
C PRO A 6 18.12 -13.27 25.53
N VAL A 7 16.94 -13.50 24.97
CA VAL A 7 16.84 -14.06 23.61
C VAL A 7 17.32 -12.94 22.69
N GLU A 8 18.54 -13.06 22.16
CA GLU A 8 18.99 -12.14 21.12
C GLU A 8 18.05 -12.24 19.92
N PRO A 9 17.68 -11.11 19.28
CA PRO A 9 16.79 -11.14 18.14
C PRO A 9 17.45 -11.93 17.00
N VAL A 10 16.83 -13.05 16.62
CA VAL A 10 17.25 -13.85 15.46
C VAL A 10 17.20 -12.95 14.23
N GLU A 11 18.34 -12.81 13.54
CA GLU A 11 18.41 -12.01 12.32
C GLU A 11 17.58 -12.69 11.22
N LYS A 12 16.61 -11.95 10.66
CA LYS A 12 15.75 -12.46 9.59
C LYS A 12 16.56 -12.78 8.34
N THR A 13 16.26 -13.90 7.73
CA THR A 13 16.78 -14.28 6.41
C THR A 13 16.38 -13.24 5.35
N PRO A 14 17.10 -13.15 4.23
CA PRO A 14 16.70 -12.30 3.11
C PRO A 14 15.25 -12.54 2.66
N LEU A 15 14.82 -13.81 2.56
CA LEU A 15 13.45 -14.17 2.15
C LEU A 15 12.40 -13.67 3.14
N GLU A 16 12.64 -13.79 4.45
CA GLU A 16 11.74 -13.25 5.49
C GLU A 16 11.65 -11.72 5.42
N ARG A 17 12.78 -11.02 5.23
CA ARG A 17 12.76 -9.56 5.05
C ARG A 17 11.99 -9.16 3.79
N SER A 18 12.13 -9.91 2.71
CA SER A 18 11.39 -9.65 1.47
C SER A 18 9.87 -9.84 1.65
N ARG A 19 9.46 -10.85 2.43
CA ARG A 19 8.05 -11.06 2.82
C ARG A 19 7.50 -9.92 3.68
N ASP A 20 8.30 -9.40 4.62
CA ASP A 20 7.90 -8.22 5.41
C ASP A 20 7.64 -7.01 4.50
N ILE A 21 8.53 -6.77 3.52
CA ILE A 21 8.37 -5.66 2.56
C ILE A 21 7.10 -5.85 1.73
N LEU A 22 6.84 -7.05 1.23
CA LEU A 22 5.61 -7.35 0.51
C LEU A 22 4.36 -7.06 1.35
N SER A 23 4.38 -7.38 2.65
CA SER A 23 3.29 -7.04 3.57
C SER A 23 3.05 -5.53 3.63
N GLN A 24 4.10 -4.73 3.74
CA GLN A 24 3.98 -3.27 3.76
C GLN A 24 3.43 -2.71 2.43
N ILE A 25 3.82 -3.29 1.29
CA ILE A 25 3.28 -2.88 -0.03
C ILE A 25 1.78 -3.21 -0.11
N LYS A 26 1.33 -4.36 0.44
CA LYS A 26 -0.10 -4.71 0.52
C LYS A 26 -0.87 -3.73 1.40
N GLU A 27 -0.30 -3.29 2.51
CA GLU A 27 -0.88 -2.24 3.34
C GLU A 27 -1.01 -0.91 2.57
N MET A 28 0.00 -0.54 1.78
CA MET A 28 -0.07 0.65 0.91
C MET A 28 -1.24 0.58 -0.07
N GLN A 29 -1.52 -0.58 -0.67
CA GLN A 29 -2.68 -0.78 -1.56
C GLN A 29 -4.00 -0.61 -0.80
N HIS A 30 -4.10 -1.15 0.41
CA HIS A 30 -5.29 -0.96 1.23
C HIS A 30 -5.54 0.52 1.55
N TYR A 31 -4.48 1.26 1.89
CA TYR A 31 -4.57 2.69 2.15
C TYR A 31 -4.92 3.50 0.89
N SER A 32 -4.45 3.11 -0.30
CA SER A 32 -4.84 3.80 -1.55
C SER A 32 -6.34 3.69 -1.83
N ILE A 33 -6.96 2.54 -1.56
CA ILE A 33 -8.43 2.40 -1.67
C ILE A 33 -9.14 3.37 -0.73
N SER A 34 -8.72 3.45 0.54
CA SER A 34 -9.31 4.40 1.50
C SER A 34 -9.12 5.85 1.07
N ASN A 35 -8.00 6.18 0.42
CA ASN A 35 -7.76 7.52 -0.11
C ASN A 35 -8.70 7.84 -1.29
N ILE A 36 -8.93 6.89 -2.20
CA ILE A 36 -9.88 7.03 -3.31
C ILE A 36 -11.28 7.32 -2.77
N GLU A 37 -11.75 6.54 -1.78
CA GLU A 37 -13.06 6.74 -1.16
C GLU A 37 -13.20 8.15 -0.56
N LYS A 38 -12.20 8.62 0.18
CA LYS A 38 -12.21 9.95 0.80
C LYS A 38 -12.20 11.07 -0.23
N LEU A 39 -11.32 10.98 -1.23
CA LEU A 39 -11.24 11.98 -2.30
C LEU A 39 -12.53 12.03 -3.11
N THR A 40 -13.20 10.88 -3.33
CA THR A 40 -14.51 10.82 -3.98
C THR A 40 -15.56 11.57 -3.17
N GLY A 41 -15.61 11.36 -1.85
CA GLY A 41 -16.49 12.11 -0.96
C GLY A 41 -16.22 13.62 -1.00
N PHE A 42 -14.96 14.03 -0.92
CA PHE A 42 -14.59 15.45 -1.01
C PHE A 42 -14.92 16.07 -2.36
N TYR A 43 -14.73 15.32 -3.46
CA TYR A 43 -15.07 15.78 -4.79
C TYR A 43 -16.57 16.13 -4.89
N LEU A 44 -17.44 15.22 -4.43
CA LEU A 44 -18.88 15.43 -4.43
C LEU A 44 -19.30 16.63 -3.56
N GLU A 45 -18.79 16.74 -2.34
CA GLU A 45 -19.11 17.87 -1.45
C GLU A 45 -18.67 19.21 -2.08
N ILE A 46 -17.46 19.26 -2.63
CA ILE A 46 -16.86 20.47 -3.20
C ILE A 46 -17.54 20.87 -4.52
N GLU A 47 -17.84 19.92 -5.40
CA GLU A 47 -18.49 20.17 -6.69
C GLU A 47 -19.99 20.42 -6.52
N ASP A 48 -20.69 19.53 -5.82
CA ASP A 48 -22.16 19.51 -5.80
C ASP A 48 -22.77 20.40 -4.72
N GLU A 49 -22.14 20.50 -3.55
CA GLU A 49 -22.69 21.30 -2.45
C GLU A 49 -22.08 22.71 -2.45
N LEU A 50 -20.75 22.79 -2.47
CA LEU A 50 -20.04 24.06 -2.33
C LEU A 50 -19.80 24.79 -3.65
N LYS A 51 -20.02 24.14 -4.79
CA LYS A 51 -19.87 24.69 -6.16
C LYS A 51 -18.48 25.28 -6.44
N GLN A 52 -17.43 24.74 -5.81
CA GLN A 52 -16.06 25.24 -5.92
C GLN A 52 -15.26 24.52 -7.01
N LYS A 53 -15.63 24.77 -8.28
CA LYS A 53 -15.11 24.04 -9.46
C LYS A 53 -13.58 23.91 -9.52
N LYS A 54 -12.84 24.99 -9.28
CA LYS A 54 -11.36 24.96 -9.32
C LYS A 54 -10.72 24.06 -8.27
N ILE A 55 -11.43 23.78 -7.16
CA ILE A 55 -10.97 22.85 -6.14
C ILE A 55 -11.40 21.43 -6.51
N ALA A 56 -12.62 21.25 -7.03
CA ALA A 56 -13.10 19.96 -7.55
C ALA A 56 -12.14 19.40 -8.62
N GLU A 57 -11.74 20.22 -9.60
CA GLU A 57 -10.76 19.84 -10.65
C GLU A 57 -9.41 19.35 -10.06
N LYS A 58 -8.96 19.94 -8.95
CA LYS A 58 -7.73 19.50 -8.27
C LYS A 58 -7.92 18.18 -7.52
N ILE A 59 -9.12 17.94 -6.98
CA ILE A 59 -9.45 16.68 -6.30
C ILE A 59 -9.60 15.56 -7.34
N GLU A 60 -10.21 15.83 -8.49
CA GLU A 60 -10.28 14.91 -9.63
C GLU A 60 -8.88 14.49 -10.10
N ASP A 61 -7.98 15.46 -10.29
CA ASP A 61 -6.58 15.19 -10.65
C ASP A 61 -5.83 14.37 -9.58
N LEU A 62 -6.22 14.44 -8.31
CA LEU A 62 -5.70 13.58 -7.24
C LEU A 62 -6.36 12.18 -7.26
N LEU A 63 -7.65 12.08 -7.58
CA LEU A 63 -8.36 10.81 -7.75
C LEU A 63 -7.72 9.98 -8.85
N ASP A 64 -7.46 10.57 -10.01
CA ASP A 64 -6.81 9.89 -11.13
C ASP A 64 -5.43 9.34 -10.73
N LYS A 65 -4.65 10.12 -9.98
CA LYS A 65 -3.36 9.68 -9.45
C LYS A 65 -3.49 8.55 -8.45
N GLN A 66 -4.48 8.58 -7.57
CA GLN A 66 -4.71 7.50 -6.60
C GLN A 66 -5.18 6.22 -7.29
N HIS A 67 -6.02 6.30 -8.31
CA HIS A 67 -6.39 5.14 -9.13
C HIS A 67 -5.16 4.54 -9.83
N SER A 68 -4.38 5.36 -10.52
CA SER A 68 -3.16 4.90 -11.19
C SER A 68 -2.14 4.31 -10.20
N PHE A 69 -1.99 4.91 -9.02
CA PHE A 69 -1.14 4.37 -7.97
C PHE A 69 -1.64 3.03 -7.46
N ASN A 70 -2.94 2.89 -7.18
CA ASN A 70 -3.53 1.64 -6.71
C ASN A 70 -3.31 0.48 -7.69
N ASP A 71 -3.51 0.74 -8.98
CA ASP A 71 -3.30 -0.24 -10.04
C ASP A 71 -1.83 -0.65 -10.13
N SER A 72 -0.92 0.33 -10.14
CA SER A 72 0.53 0.10 -10.19
C SER A 72 1.04 -0.68 -8.98
N VAL A 73 0.51 -0.41 -7.78
CA VAL A 73 0.84 -1.17 -6.57
C VAL A 73 0.33 -2.60 -6.68
N GLY A 74 -0.86 -2.83 -7.27
CA GLY A 74 -1.36 -4.17 -7.55
C GLY A 74 -0.44 -4.98 -8.46
N GLU A 75 0.03 -4.38 -9.56
CA GLU A 75 0.99 -5.00 -10.48
C GLU A 75 2.32 -5.33 -9.79
N LEU A 76 2.81 -4.42 -8.93
CA LEU A 76 4.01 -4.62 -8.14
C LEU A 76 3.85 -5.79 -7.16
N ILE A 77 2.71 -5.88 -6.46
CA ILE A 77 2.40 -6.99 -5.55
C ILE A 77 2.45 -8.32 -6.29
N SER A 78 1.75 -8.44 -7.43
CA SER A 78 1.74 -9.67 -8.22
C SER A 78 3.13 -10.05 -8.72
N SER A 79 3.90 -9.08 -9.20
CA SER A 79 5.27 -9.32 -9.67
C SER A 79 6.18 -9.80 -8.53
N TYR A 80 6.03 -9.20 -7.35
CA TYR A 80 6.86 -9.54 -6.20
C TYR A 80 6.48 -10.90 -5.59
N GLU A 81 5.20 -11.24 -5.55
CA GLU A 81 4.75 -12.59 -5.14
C GLU A 81 5.35 -13.69 -6.02
N ASN A 82 5.35 -13.49 -7.35
CA ASN A 82 5.97 -14.43 -8.28
C ASN A 82 7.48 -14.58 -8.02
N GLU A 83 8.18 -13.48 -7.74
CA GLU A 83 9.59 -13.48 -7.40
C GLU A 83 9.88 -14.25 -6.10
N LEU A 84 9.08 -14.03 -5.05
CA LEU A 84 9.25 -14.74 -3.78
C LEU A 84 9.00 -16.24 -3.90
N ASN A 85 8.00 -16.64 -4.69
CA ASN A 85 7.74 -18.06 -4.97
C ASN A 85 8.94 -18.70 -5.69
N ARG A 86 9.52 -18.02 -6.69
CA ARG A 86 10.73 -18.51 -7.38
C ARG A 86 11.90 -18.70 -6.40
N LEU A 87 12.14 -17.71 -5.54
CA LEU A 87 13.22 -17.77 -4.54
C LEU A 87 13.02 -18.90 -3.53
N GLU A 88 11.77 -19.19 -3.14
CA GLU A 88 11.44 -20.28 -2.24
C GLU A 88 11.63 -21.66 -2.90
N GLU A 89 11.34 -21.81 -4.18
CA GLU A 89 11.59 -23.04 -4.95
C GLU A 89 13.09 -23.30 -5.21
N GLU A 90 13.90 -22.23 -5.25
CA GLU A 90 15.36 -22.28 -5.46
C GLU A 90 16.18 -22.46 -4.16
N SER A 91 15.54 -22.36 -2.98
CA SER A 91 16.17 -22.46 -1.65
C SER A 91 16.19 -23.88 -1.10
#